data_AF-A0A178M6M1-F1
#
_entry.id   AF-A0A178M6M1-F1
#
_cell.length_a   1.000
_cell.length_b   1.000
_cell.length_c   1.000
_cell.angle_alpha   90.00
_cell.angle_beta   90.00
_cell.angle_gamma   90.00
#
_symmetry.space_group_name_H-M   'P 1'
#
loop_
_entity.id
_entity.type
_entity.pdbx_description
1 polymer ?
#
loop_
_entity_poly.entity_id
_entity_poly.type
_entity_poly.pdbx_seq_one_letter_code
_entity_poly.pdbx_strand_id
1 'polypeptide(L)'
;MPSRYVPRSVHEGARDLARDIAKTEAYAESRCLRKKVEMLFAHLKRILKLDRLRLRGPCGAKDEFLLAATAQNLRKLAKLIPMPQPAPAI
;
A
#
# COMPACT_ATOMS: atom_id res chain seq x y z
N MET A 1 23.71 21.89 -39.08
CA MET A 1 22.77 20.90 -38.50
C MET A 1 21.65 21.66 -37.81
N PRO A 2 20.36 21.40 -38.10
CA PRO A 2 19.28 22.09 -37.42
C PRO A 2 19.27 21.69 -35.94
N SER A 3 19.67 22.62 -35.07
CA SER A 3 19.60 22.46 -33.61
C SER A 3 18.16 22.70 -33.17
N ARG A 4 17.48 21.65 -32.71
CA ARG A 4 16.13 21.75 -32.15
C ARG A 4 16.25 22.38 -30.76
N TYR A 5 15.92 23.67 -30.64
CA TYR A 5 15.82 24.32 -29.34
C TYR A 5 14.59 23.77 -28.60
N VAL A 6 14.83 22.85 -27.66
CA VAL A 6 13.79 22.38 -26.74
C VAL A 6 13.93 23.19 -25.46
N PRO A 7 13.03 24.15 -25.18
CA PRO A 7 13.10 24.91 -23.94
C PRO A 7 12.93 23.96 -22.76
N ARG A 8 13.91 23.93 -21.86
CA ARG A 8 13.80 23.20 -20.59
C ARG A 8 12.74 23.85 -19.72
N SER A 9 12.06 23.05 -18.91
CA SER A 9 11.13 23.57 -17.91
C SER A 9 11.86 24.44 -16.89
N VAL A 10 11.23 25.50 -16.40
CA VAL A 10 11.73 26.29 -15.27
C VAL A 10 11.91 25.46 -13.99
N HIS A 11 11.22 24.32 -13.89
CA HIS A 11 11.33 23.39 -12.77
C HIS A 11 12.27 22.22 -13.04
N GLU A 12 13.08 22.26 -14.11
CA GLU A 12 13.90 21.11 -14.50
C GLU A 12 14.91 20.73 -13.42
N GLY A 13 15.48 21.70 -12.70
CA GLY A 13 16.39 21.41 -11.58
C GLY A 13 15.74 20.60 -10.46
N ALA A 14 14.45 20.84 -10.15
CA ALA A 14 13.71 20.04 -9.17
C ALA A 14 13.44 18.62 -9.68
N ARG A 15 13.23 18.45 -10.98
CA ARG A 15 13.05 17.13 -11.61
C ARG A 15 14.37 16.35 -11.67
N ASP A 16 15.48 17.03 -11.97
CA ASP A 16 16.81 16.45 -11.94
C ASP A 16 17.11 15.90 -10.53
N LEU A 17 16.88 16.71 -9.49
CA LEU A 17 17.00 16.29 -8.10
C LEU A 17 16.13 15.08 -7.77
N ALA A 18 14.84 15.09 -8.17
CA ALA A 18 13.95 13.96 -7.94
C ALA A 18 14.43 12.69 -8.67
N ARG A 19 14.96 12.81 -9.89
CA ARG A 19 15.54 11.70 -10.66
C ARG A 19 16.80 11.15 -10.01
N ASP A 20 17.62 11.99 -9.39
CA ASP A 20 18.82 11.54 -8.68
C ASP A 20 18.49 10.85 -7.37
N ILE A 21 17.53 11.38 -6.59
CA ILE A 21 17.00 10.69 -5.41
C ILE A 21 16.46 9.30 -5.78
N ALA A 22 15.76 9.18 -6.91
CA ALA A 22 15.18 7.92 -7.35
C ALA A 22 16.21 6.81 -7.66
N LYS A 23 17.49 7.18 -7.89
CA LYS A 23 18.59 6.23 -8.13
C LYS A 23 19.26 5.75 -6.84
N THR A 24 18.97 6.37 -5.70
CA THR A 24 19.59 6.02 -4.42
C THR A 24 19.05 4.69 -3.87
N GLU A 25 19.90 3.97 -3.14
CA GLU A 25 19.50 2.75 -2.44
C GLU A 25 18.44 3.01 -1.36
N ALA A 26 18.58 4.12 -0.63
CA ALA A 26 17.58 4.57 0.36
C ALA A 26 16.19 4.75 -0.25
N TYR A 27 16.10 5.27 -1.48
CA TYR A 27 14.83 5.36 -2.19
C TYR A 27 14.28 3.98 -2.58
N ALA A 28 15.14 3.05 -3.01
CA ALA A 28 14.71 1.69 -3.33
C ALA A 28 14.12 0.98 -2.11
N GLU A 29 14.76 1.09 -0.95
CA GLU A 29 14.26 0.55 0.32
C GLU A 29 12.93 1.19 0.73
N SER A 30 12.88 2.53 0.75
CA SER A 30 11.67 3.29 1.06
C SER A 30 10.50 2.91 0.14
N ARG A 31 10.76 2.73 -1.16
CA ARG A 31 9.75 2.32 -2.15
C ARG A 31 9.24 0.90 -1.88
N CYS A 32 10.11 -0.03 -1.50
CA CYS A 32 9.72 -1.38 -1.11
C CYS A 32 8.86 -1.38 0.17
N LEU A 33 9.23 -0.60 1.18
CA LEU A 33 8.47 -0.45 2.42
C LEU A 33 7.09 0.18 2.17
N ARG A 34 7.02 1.27 1.39
CA ARG A 34 5.76 1.92 1.00
C ARG A 34 4.83 0.94 0.29
N LYS A 35 5.35 0.14 -0.65
CA LYS A 35 4.53 -0.86 -1.37
C LYS A 35 3.90 -1.88 -0.42
N LYS A 36 4.59 -2.30 0.65
CA LYS A 36 4.02 -3.20 1.66
C LYS A 36 2.80 -2.57 2.35
N VAL A 37 2.91 -1.30 2.74
CA VAL A 37 1.83 -0.54 3.38
C VAL A 37 0.66 -0.33 2.40
N GLU A 38 0.94 0.13 1.18
CA GLU A 38 -0.08 0.36 0.15
C GLU A 38 -0.88 -0.89 -0.18
N MET A 39 -0.20 -2.05 -0.26
CA MET A 39 -0.88 -3.33 -0.49
C MET A 39 -1.80 -3.72 0.67
N LEU A 40 -1.46 -3.41 1.92
CA LEU A 40 -2.36 -3.63 3.05
C LEU A 40 -3.63 -2.79 2.89
N PHE A 41 -3.49 -1.49 2.59
CA PHE A 41 -4.66 -0.63 2.34
C PHE A 41 -5.49 -1.09 1.14
N ALA A 42 -4.87 -1.54 0.05
CA ALA A 42 -5.57 -2.10 -1.10
C ALA A 42 -6.38 -3.35 -0.72
N HIS A 43 -5.81 -4.24 0.10
CA HIS A 43 -6.51 -5.41 0.61
C HIS A 43 -7.66 -5.04 1.55
N LEU A 44 -7.48 -4.06 2.44
CA LEU A 44 -8.55 -3.58 3.32
C LEU A 44 -9.76 -3.09 2.50
N LYS A 45 -9.52 -2.26 1.48
CA LYS A 45 -10.58 -1.79 0.58
C LYS A 45 -11.26 -2.94 -0.17
N ARG A 46 -10.48 -3.83 -0.79
CA ARG A 46 -11.04 -4.92 -1.61
C ARG A 46 -11.80 -5.96 -0.80
N ILE A 47 -11.29 -6.35 0.36
CA ILE A 47 -11.80 -7.48 1.14
C ILE A 47 -12.81 -7.04 2.19
N LEU A 48 -12.51 -5.96 2.92
CA LEU A 48 -13.37 -5.45 4.01
C LEU A 48 -14.28 -4.31 3.55
N LYS A 49 -14.18 -3.87 2.29
CA LYS A 49 -14.98 -2.76 1.73
C LYS A 49 -14.85 -1.48 2.55
N LEU A 50 -13.64 -1.22 3.06
CA LEU A 50 -13.31 -0.04 3.85
C LEU A 50 -13.11 1.18 2.93
N ASP A 51 -14.19 1.61 2.28
CA ASP A 51 -14.16 2.72 1.31
C ASP A 51 -14.33 4.08 1.98
N ARG A 52 -14.97 4.12 3.16
CA ARG A 52 -15.25 5.34 3.92
C ARG A 52 -15.20 5.02 5.41
N LEU A 53 -14.76 6.01 6.18
CA LEU A 53 -14.80 5.93 7.63
C LEU A 53 -16.22 6.22 8.13
N ARG A 54 -16.71 5.42 9.07
CA ARG A 54 -18.06 5.53 9.67
C ARG A 54 -18.03 6.25 11.02
N LEU A 55 -16.96 6.07 11.80
CA LEU A 55 -16.73 6.72 13.08
C LEU A 55 -16.21 8.14 12.87
N ARG A 56 -16.76 9.08 13.63
CA ARG A 56 -16.46 10.51 13.48
C ARG A 56 -15.19 10.89 14.23
N GLY A 57 -14.44 11.83 13.64
CA GLY A 57 -13.25 12.42 14.25
C GLY A 57 -11.99 11.55 14.16
N PRO A 58 -10.82 12.10 14.55
CA PRO A 58 -9.54 11.40 14.44
C PRO A 58 -9.45 10.15 15.32
N CYS A 59 -10.08 10.17 16.50
CA CYS A 59 -10.18 8.98 17.36
C CYS A 59 -10.99 7.87 16.69
N GLY A 60 -12.16 8.20 16.13
CA GLY A 60 -12.97 7.24 15.39
C GLY A 60 -12.23 6.64 14.19
N ALA A 61 -11.51 7.46 13.42
CA ALA A 61 -10.68 7.00 12.31
C ALA A 61 -9.62 5.98 12.77
N LYS A 62 -8.92 6.27 13.88
CA LYS A 62 -7.92 5.37 14.45
C LYS A 62 -8.52 4.02 14.83
N ASP A 63 -9.67 4.04 15.50
CA ASP A 63 -10.33 2.82 15.98
C ASP A 63 -10.80 1.94 14.82
N GLU A 64 -11.32 2.54 13.74
CA GLU A 64 -11.69 1.78 12.55
C GLU A 64 -10.52 1.10 11.87
N PHE A 65 -9.39 1.79 11.71
CA PHE A 65 -8.20 1.16 11.15
C PHE A 65 -7.67 0.04 12.04
N LEU A 66 -7.73 0.20 13.36
CA LEU A 66 -7.33 -0.83 14.31
C LEU A 66 -8.23 -2.07 14.18
N LEU A 67 -9.54 -1.89 14.10
CA LEU A 67 -10.51 -2.99 13.90
C LEU A 67 -10.31 -3.67 12.54
N ALA A 68 -10.11 -2.90 11.48
CA ALA A 68 -9.89 -3.43 10.14
C ALA A 68 -8.58 -4.22 10.03
N ALA A 69 -7.50 -3.71 10.64
CA ALA A 69 -6.22 -4.41 10.74
C ALA A 69 -6.37 -5.72 11.54
N THR A 70 -7.10 -5.68 12.65
CA THR A 70 -7.40 -6.86 13.48
C THR A 70 -8.13 -7.92 12.66
N ALA A 71 -9.23 -7.55 11.99
CA ALA A 71 -9.97 -8.44 11.11
C ALA A 71 -9.10 -9.03 9.99
N GLN A 72 -8.22 -8.23 9.39
CA GLN A 72 -7.30 -8.71 8.36
C GLN A 72 -6.26 -9.69 8.91
N ASN A 73 -5.74 -9.45 10.10
CA ASN A 73 -4.79 -10.35 10.77
C ASN A 73 -5.46 -11.68 11.12
N LEU A 74 -6.68 -11.66 11.65
CA LEU A 74 -7.46 -12.87 11.92
C LEU A 74 -7.68 -13.70 10.64
N ARG A 75 -7.99 -13.04 9.52
CA ARG A 75 -8.12 -13.73 8.22
C ARG A 75 -6.81 -14.36 7.73
N LYS A 76 -5.66 -13.74 8.01
CA LYS A 76 -4.35 -14.32 7.68
C LYS A 76 -4.07 -15.54 8.55
N LEU A 77 -4.32 -15.45 9.85
CA LEU A 77 -4.15 -16.57 10.78
C LEU A 77 -5.05 -17.75 10.43
N ALA A 78 -6.31 -17.50 10.07
CA ALA A 78 -7.24 -18.55 9.65
C ALA A 78 -6.75 -19.37 8.44
N LYS A 79 -5.92 -18.78 7.55
CA LYS A 79 -5.33 -19.50 6.41
C LYS A 79 -4.19 -20.44 6.80
N LEU A 80 -3.62 -20.27 7.98
CA LEU A 80 -2.56 -21.15 8.50
C LEU A 80 -3.13 -22.43 9.11
N ILE A 81 -4.44 -22.46 9.40
CA ILE A 81 -5.12 -23.64 9.93
C ILE A 81 -5.37 -24.61 8.76
N PRO A 82 -4.83 -25.84 8.79
CA PRO A 82 -5.10 -26.85 7.77
C PRO A 82 -6.59 -27.16 7.70
N MET A 83 -7.13 -27.27 6.48
CA MET A 83 -8.52 -27.67 6.30
C MET A 83 -8.67 -29.15 6.69
N PRO A 84 -9.59 -29.52 7.59
CA PRO A 84 -9.82 -30.92 7.92
C PRO A 84 -10.23 -31.68 6.66
N GLN A 85 -9.58 -32.81 6.39
CA GLN A 85 -9.93 -33.67 5.27
C GLN A 85 -11.35 -34.21 5.51
N PRO A 86 -12.23 -34.19 4.50
CA PRO A 86 -13.55 -34.78 4.63
C PRO A 86 -13.40 -36.27 4.98
N ALA A 87 -14.13 -36.72 6.00
CA ALA A 87 -14.15 -38.13 6.36
C ALA A 87 -14.65 -38.95 5.16
N PRO A 88 -14.07 -40.14 4.90
CA PRO A 88 -14.54 -40.99 3.82
C PRO A 88 -16.02 -41.30 4.03
N ALA A 89 -16.82 -41.18 2.97
CA ALA A 89 -18.21 -41.61 2.97
C ALA A 89 -18.22 -43.13 3.24
N ILE A 90 -18.90 -43.53 4.31
CA ILE A 90 -19.17 -44.93 4.66
C ILE A 90 -20.34 -45.43 3.80
#